data_AF-A0A1F6HBJ3-F1
#
_entry.id   AF-A0A1F6HBJ3-F1
#
_cell.length_a   1.000
_cell.length_b   1.000
_cell.length_c   1.000
_cell.angle_alpha   90.00
_cell.angle_beta   90.00
_cell.angle_gamma   90.00
#
_symmetry.space_group_name_H-M   'P 1'
#
loop_
_entity.id
_entity.type
_entity.pdbx_description
1 polymer ?
#
loop_
_entity_poly.entity_id
_entity_poly.type
_entity_poly.pdbx_seq_one_letter_code
_entity_poly.pdbx_strand_id
1 'polypeptide(L)'
;MTALHKLLEDNCETIKVSSYSVRPQPIFENAVVNTSILFFTKTNTKCRHIYSTKMYRKNKDFDLQKLVNNLQFIDVADVKLQGRYPKISYPIEKEILKKIFNQDKSIGDLLKAKGNAIYYRTTGGRYFKVITNYSTGSTKENPIFFEKKIANAMGAILSSNLFFWYYQIYSNNLDLKSYEIESFTIPYSMLSDKFIEKIEKLYDEYLKDIEANANVRQTTRYANIDSFKEYKIGKSKASIDKIDDIIGPLYGLSKEEIEFIKNYEIEFRLGDNEG
;
A
#
# COMPACT_ATOMS: atom_id res chain seq x y z
N MET A 1 -6.30 18.53 -2.33
CA MET A 1 -7.00 17.94 -1.16
C MET A 1 -6.39 18.39 0.18
N THR A 2 -5.72 19.55 0.23
CA THR A 2 -5.10 20.10 1.45
C THR A 2 -5.94 21.20 2.11
N ALA A 3 -6.76 21.93 1.34
CA ALA A 3 -7.55 23.05 1.85
C ALA A 3 -8.61 22.63 2.89
N LEU A 4 -9.33 21.53 2.66
CA LEU A 4 -10.34 21.05 3.62
C LEU A 4 -9.68 20.55 4.92
N HIS A 5 -8.62 19.74 4.82
CA HIS A 5 -7.89 19.30 6.00
C HIS A 5 -7.33 20.48 6.78
N LYS A 6 -6.72 21.46 6.10
CA LYS A 6 -6.25 22.70 6.75
C LYS A 6 -7.38 23.45 7.43
N LEU A 7 -8.53 23.63 6.75
CA LEU A 7 -9.69 24.31 7.33
C LEU A 7 -10.17 23.62 8.61
N LEU A 8 -10.29 22.29 8.61
CA LEU A 8 -10.71 21.52 9.77
C LEU A 8 -9.64 21.55 10.87
N GLU A 9 -8.37 21.32 10.52
CA GLU A 9 -7.26 21.35 11.47
C GLU A 9 -7.07 22.72 12.13
N ASP A 10 -7.44 23.80 11.44
CA ASP A 10 -7.36 25.16 11.95
C ASP A 10 -8.55 25.56 12.84
N ASN A 11 -9.70 24.87 12.75
CA ASN A 11 -10.96 25.32 13.36
C ASN A 11 -11.71 24.27 14.20
N CYS A 12 -11.23 23.03 14.27
CA CYS A 12 -11.88 21.94 14.99
C CYS A 12 -10.91 21.28 15.96
N GLU A 13 -11.23 21.28 17.27
CA GLU A 13 -10.39 20.63 18.29
C GLU A 13 -10.21 19.13 18.01
N THR A 14 -11.28 18.44 17.60
CA THR A 14 -11.27 17.00 17.30
C THR A 14 -11.87 16.73 15.92
N ILE A 15 -11.20 15.87 15.16
CA ILE A 15 -11.67 15.33 13.89
C ILE A 15 -11.71 13.80 14.01
N LYS A 16 -12.79 13.16 13.53
CA LYS A 16 -12.88 11.71 13.38
C LYS A 16 -13.25 11.37 11.94
N VAL A 17 -12.58 10.38 11.36
CA VAL A 17 -12.83 9.93 9.99
C VAL A 17 -13.01 8.42 9.97
N SER A 18 -14.19 7.95 9.59
CA SER A 18 -14.41 6.54 9.25
C SER A 18 -14.36 6.35 7.74
N SER A 19 -13.74 5.26 7.26
CA SER A 19 -13.51 5.02 5.83
C SER A 19 -14.04 3.66 5.37
N TYR A 20 -14.61 3.63 4.16
CA TYR A 20 -15.36 2.51 3.61
C TYR A 20 -14.99 2.30 2.14
N SER A 21 -14.63 1.07 1.79
CA SER A 21 -14.24 0.70 0.44
C SER A 21 -15.45 0.36 -0.42
N VAL A 22 -15.38 0.73 -1.70
CA VAL A 22 -16.35 0.32 -2.73
C VAL A 22 -16.19 -1.14 -3.16
N ARG A 23 -15.04 -1.76 -2.86
CA ARG A 23 -14.72 -3.15 -3.19
C ARG A 23 -14.57 -4.04 -1.95
N PRO A 24 -14.95 -5.33 -2.00
CA PRO A 24 -15.46 -6.06 -3.19
C PRO A 24 -16.87 -5.61 -3.62
N GLN A 25 -17.67 -5.13 -2.68
CA GLN A 25 -18.95 -4.47 -2.91
C GLN A 25 -19.06 -3.18 -2.07
N PRO A 26 -19.86 -2.19 -2.49
CA PRO A 26 -20.11 -0.99 -1.71
C PRO A 26 -20.72 -1.30 -0.34
N ILE A 27 -20.24 -0.61 0.70
CA ILE A 27 -20.84 -0.66 2.04
C ILE A 27 -22.17 0.09 2.07
N PHE A 28 -22.23 1.25 1.40
CA PHE A 28 -23.47 1.99 1.17
C PHE A 28 -23.90 1.75 -0.27
N GLU A 29 -25.11 1.21 -0.47
CA GLU A 29 -25.59 0.67 -1.75
C GLU A 29 -25.39 1.60 -2.94
N ASN A 30 -25.63 2.90 -2.76
CA ASN A 30 -25.52 3.91 -3.81
C ASN A 30 -24.15 4.63 -3.87
N ALA A 31 -23.23 4.32 -2.95
CA ALA A 31 -21.90 4.91 -2.92
C ALA A 31 -20.92 4.06 -3.72
N VAL A 32 -20.93 4.24 -5.05
CA VAL A 32 -20.05 3.52 -5.99
C VAL A 32 -18.61 4.05 -6.02
N VAL A 33 -18.15 4.62 -4.91
CA VAL A 33 -16.79 5.14 -4.68
C VAL A 33 -16.35 4.88 -3.24
N ASN A 34 -15.03 4.88 -3.01
CA ASN A 34 -14.51 4.86 -1.64
C ASN A 34 -15.03 6.08 -0.89
N THR A 35 -15.63 5.84 0.28
CA THR A 35 -16.40 6.84 1.02
C THR A 35 -15.79 7.02 2.39
N SER A 36 -15.68 8.26 2.84
CA SER A 36 -15.32 8.57 4.22
C SER A 36 -16.38 9.46 4.86
N ILE A 37 -16.70 9.20 6.12
CA ILE A 37 -17.62 10.03 6.92
C ILE A 37 -16.76 10.80 7.92
N LEU A 38 -16.92 12.12 7.93
CA LEU A 38 -16.18 13.02 8.82
C LEU A 38 -17.10 13.50 9.94
N PHE A 39 -16.63 13.35 11.16
CA PHE A 39 -17.21 13.96 12.36
C PHE A 39 -16.20 14.96 12.91
N PHE A 40 -16.64 16.12 13.34
CA PHE A 40 -15.74 17.11 13.91
C PHE A 40 -16.44 17.99 14.94
N THR A 41 -15.69 18.43 15.94
CA THR A 41 -16.15 19.41 16.93
C THR A 41 -15.56 20.76 16.59
N LYS A 42 -16.37 21.67 16.04
CA LYS A 42 -15.94 23.03 15.70
C LYS A 42 -15.84 23.88 16.96
N THR A 43 -14.62 24.33 17.23
CA THR A 43 -14.27 25.13 18.41
C THR A 43 -13.57 26.44 18.03
N ASN A 44 -13.27 26.65 16.74
CA ASN A 44 -12.39 27.70 16.23
C ASN A 44 -11.00 27.69 16.90
N THR A 45 -10.54 26.50 17.30
CA THR A 45 -9.20 26.26 17.85
C THR A 45 -8.46 25.23 17.00
N LYS A 46 -7.14 25.21 17.14
CA LYS A 46 -6.28 24.22 16.48
C LYS A 46 -6.66 22.80 16.90
N CYS A 47 -6.62 21.89 15.93
CA CYS A 47 -6.88 20.48 16.14
C CYS A 47 -5.84 19.85 17.06
N ARG A 48 -6.34 19.11 18.05
CA ARG A 48 -5.57 18.34 19.02
C ARG A 48 -5.58 16.85 18.69
N HIS A 49 -6.70 16.36 18.16
CA HIS A 49 -6.89 14.93 17.93
C HIS A 49 -7.46 14.67 16.54
N ILE A 50 -6.83 13.73 15.84
CA ILE A 50 -7.31 13.25 14.55
C ILE A 50 -7.49 11.75 14.69
N TYR A 51 -8.74 11.31 14.80
CA TYR A 51 -9.05 9.89 14.90
C TYR A 51 -9.40 9.32 13.53
N SER A 52 -8.82 8.18 13.18
CA SER A 52 -9.20 7.43 11.97
C SER A 52 -9.68 6.03 12.30
N THR A 53 -10.39 5.42 11.35
CA THR A 53 -10.54 3.97 11.27
C THR A 53 -9.71 3.41 10.13
N LYS A 54 -9.49 2.09 10.15
CA LYS A 54 -9.12 1.32 8.97
C LYS A 54 -10.14 1.48 7.85
N MET A 55 -9.74 1.10 6.65
CA MET A 55 -10.66 0.99 5.52
C MET A 55 -11.56 -0.23 5.71
N TYR A 56 -12.84 -0.02 6.03
CA TYR A 56 -13.78 -1.12 6.15
C TYR A 56 -14.20 -1.65 4.78
N ARG A 57 -14.36 -2.97 4.69
CA ARG A 57 -14.79 -3.68 3.49
C ARG A 57 -15.96 -4.58 3.82
N LYS A 58 -16.87 -4.73 2.86
CA LYS A 58 -17.99 -5.67 2.94
C LYS A 58 -17.47 -7.10 2.70
N ASN A 59 -17.56 -7.95 3.71
CA ASN A 59 -17.32 -9.39 3.59
C ASN A 59 -18.66 -10.15 3.39
N LYS A 60 -18.61 -11.48 3.36
CA LYS A 60 -19.81 -12.32 3.15
C LYS A 60 -20.84 -12.16 4.27
N ASP A 61 -20.38 -12.06 5.52
CA ASP A 61 -21.22 -11.97 6.74
C ASP A 61 -21.46 -10.52 7.19
N PHE A 62 -21.56 -9.60 6.23
CA PHE A 62 -21.61 -8.18 6.52
C PHE A 62 -22.96 -7.73 7.09
N ASP A 63 -22.90 -7.01 8.21
CA ASP A 63 -24.02 -6.30 8.82
C ASP A 63 -23.61 -4.83 9.08
N LEU A 64 -24.38 -3.90 8.49
CA LEU A 64 -24.10 -2.47 8.59
C LEU A 64 -24.25 -1.93 10.02
N GLN A 65 -25.29 -2.37 10.74
CA GLN A 65 -25.56 -1.90 12.10
C GLN A 65 -24.46 -2.40 13.04
N LYS A 66 -24.04 -3.67 12.89
CA LYS A 66 -22.90 -4.23 13.61
C LYS A 66 -21.62 -3.48 13.28
N LEU A 67 -21.36 -3.11 12.03
CA LEU A 67 -20.19 -2.32 11.67
C LEU A 67 -20.21 -0.94 12.36
N VAL A 68 -21.31 -0.20 12.25
CA VAL A 68 -21.44 1.16 12.80
C VAL A 68 -21.30 1.15 14.33
N ASN A 69 -21.86 0.16 15.01
CA ASN A 69 -21.76 0.03 16.46
C ASN A 69 -20.36 -0.37 16.97
N ASN A 70 -19.49 -0.87 16.08
CA ASN A 70 -18.17 -1.41 16.43
C ASN A 70 -17.02 -0.71 15.69
N LEU A 71 -17.20 0.56 15.29
CA LEU A 71 -16.12 1.36 14.69
C LEU A 71 -14.98 1.54 15.69
N GLN A 72 -13.76 1.23 15.25
CA GLN A 72 -12.56 1.33 16.08
C GLN A 72 -11.71 2.50 15.61
N PHE A 73 -11.63 3.51 16.46
CA PHE A 73 -10.89 4.74 16.21
C PHE A 73 -9.56 4.74 16.98
N ILE A 74 -8.51 5.23 16.32
CA ILE A 74 -7.23 5.53 16.96
C ILE A 74 -6.77 6.93 16.56
N ASP A 75 -6.10 7.64 17.47
CA ASP A 75 -5.51 8.95 17.16
C ASP A 75 -4.29 8.77 16.26
N VAL A 76 -4.26 9.47 15.14
CA VAL A 76 -3.26 9.36 14.08
C VAL A 76 -2.57 10.68 13.76
N ALA A 77 -2.74 11.70 14.60
CA ALA A 77 -2.18 13.04 14.36
C ALA A 77 -0.65 13.03 14.16
N ASP A 78 0.06 12.17 14.90
CA ASP A 78 1.54 12.00 14.88
C ASP A 78 2.05 11.14 13.73
N VAL A 79 1.17 10.43 13.02
CA VAL A 79 1.51 9.58 11.88
C VAL A 79 0.79 10.03 10.61
N LYS A 80 0.29 11.27 10.54
CA LYS A 80 -0.34 11.79 9.32
C LYS A 80 0.70 12.26 8.31
N LEU A 81 0.35 12.15 7.03
CA LEU A 81 1.07 12.84 5.96
C LEU A 81 0.33 14.12 5.60
N GLN A 82 1.03 15.08 4.98
CA GLN A 82 0.40 16.32 4.54
C GLN A 82 -0.80 16.01 3.63
N GLY A 83 -1.99 16.44 4.06
CA GLY A 83 -3.23 16.23 3.32
C GLY A 83 -3.73 14.79 3.31
N ARG A 84 -3.19 13.88 4.13
CA ARG A 84 -3.59 12.46 4.16
C ARG A 84 -3.59 11.92 5.59
N TYR A 85 -4.77 11.55 6.07
CA TYR A 85 -4.91 10.80 7.32
C TYR A 85 -4.77 9.30 7.02
N PRO A 86 -3.93 8.56 7.75
CA PRO A 86 -3.80 7.13 7.57
C PRO A 86 -5.13 6.45 7.93
N LYS A 87 -5.51 5.42 7.19
CA LYS A 87 -6.70 4.61 7.45
C LYS A 87 -6.30 3.40 8.31
N ILE A 88 -6.14 3.62 9.61
CA ILE A 88 -5.79 2.58 10.60
C ILE A 88 -6.72 2.61 11.82
N SER A 89 -6.81 1.50 12.55
CA SER A 89 -7.67 1.34 13.73
C SER A 89 -6.93 0.81 14.96
N TYR A 90 -5.74 0.22 14.81
CA TYR A 90 -5.07 -0.52 15.87
C TYR A 90 -3.71 0.07 16.27
N PRO A 91 -3.28 -0.08 17.54
CA PRO A 91 -1.96 0.37 17.99
C PRO A 91 -0.81 -0.25 17.19
N ILE A 92 -0.89 -1.54 16.84
CA ILE A 92 0.16 -2.23 16.06
C ILE A 92 0.41 -1.53 14.71
N GLU A 93 -0.66 -1.08 14.04
CA GLU A 93 -0.56 -0.34 12.78
C GLU A 93 0.18 0.99 12.97
N LYS A 94 -0.14 1.70 14.05
CA LYS A 94 0.50 2.96 14.39
C LYS A 94 1.98 2.80 14.68
N GLU A 95 2.37 1.75 15.40
CA GLU A 95 3.77 1.45 15.70
C GLU A 95 4.57 1.06 14.44
N ILE A 96 3.98 0.28 13.53
CA ILE A 96 4.59 -0.02 12.23
C ILE A 96 4.80 1.28 11.43
N LEU A 97 3.83 2.20 11.40
CA LEU A 97 3.99 3.50 10.71
C LEU A 97 5.13 4.33 11.30
N LYS A 98 5.24 4.40 12.63
CA LYS A 98 6.35 5.11 13.28
C LYS A 98 7.69 4.51 12.90
N LYS A 99 7.79 3.18 12.84
CA LYS A 99 9.01 2.48 12.41
C LYS A 99 9.35 2.79 10.96
N ILE A 100 8.38 2.83 10.05
CA ILE A 100 8.61 3.29 8.68
C ILE A 100 9.14 4.72 8.71
N PHE A 101 8.44 5.67 9.33
CA PHE A 101 8.81 7.09 9.29
C PHE A 101 10.11 7.44 10.01
N ASN A 102 10.61 6.57 10.89
CA ASN A 102 11.88 6.77 11.59
C ASN A 102 13.12 6.27 10.82
N GLN A 103 12.96 5.84 9.55
CA GLN A 103 14.09 5.38 8.73
C GLN A 103 14.85 6.53 8.06
N ASP A 104 16.11 6.28 7.66
CA ASP A 104 17.07 7.34 7.31
C ASP A 104 16.93 7.92 5.88
N LYS A 105 16.22 7.25 4.97
CA LYS A 105 15.99 7.74 3.61
C LYS A 105 14.57 7.50 3.13
N SER A 106 13.98 8.44 2.42
CA SER A 106 12.81 8.19 1.60
C SER A 106 13.21 7.54 0.27
N ILE A 107 12.33 6.76 -0.36
CA ILE A 107 12.55 6.28 -1.73
C ILE A 107 12.74 7.48 -2.67
N GLY A 108 12.02 8.58 -2.44
CA GLY A 108 12.16 9.83 -3.19
C GLY A 108 13.60 10.36 -3.20
N ASP A 109 14.30 10.28 -2.06
CA ASP A 109 15.72 10.71 -1.94
C ASP A 109 16.68 9.85 -2.78
N LEU A 110 16.26 8.63 -3.16
CA LEU A 110 17.08 7.67 -3.89
C LEU A 110 16.80 7.67 -5.39
N LEU A 111 15.74 8.36 -5.83
CA LEU A 111 15.37 8.47 -7.24
C LEU A 111 16.45 9.20 -8.05
N LYS A 112 16.68 8.72 -9.27
CA LYS A 112 17.59 9.33 -10.25
C LYS A 112 16.82 9.74 -11.50
N ALA A 113 17.38 10.70 -12.24
CA ALA A 113 16.85 11.08 -13.56
C ALA A 113 17.07 9.97 -14.60
N LYS A 114 18.13 9.17 -14.45
CA LYS A 114 18.49 8.02 -15.28
C LYS A 114 19.14 6.94 -14.41
N GLY A 115 19.01 5.67 -14.80
CA GLY A 115 19.57 4.55 -14.06
C GLY A 115 18.92 3.23 -14.46
N ASN A 116 18.95 2.27 -13.54
CA ASN A 116 18.20 1.03 -13.71
C ASN A 116 16.74 1.26 -13.34
N ALA A 117 15.84 0.86 -14.24
CA ALA A 117 14.41 1.07 -14.07
C ALA A 117 13.78 -0.01 -13.18
N ILE A 118 12.90 0.43 -12.29
CA ILE A 118 11.87 -0.38 -11.65
C ILE A 118 10.53 0.14 -12.13
N TYR A 119 9.74 -0.73 -12.72
CA TYR A 119 8.42 -0.45 -13.24
C TYR A 119 7.37 -0.79 -12.19
N TYR A 120 6.41 0.08 -12.00
CA TYR A 120 5.25 -0.17 -11.15
C TYR A 120 3.96 0.06 -11.94
N ARG A 121 2.97 -0.83 -11.77
CA ARG A 121 1.63 -0.58 -12.32
C ARG A 121 0.92 0.51 -11.54
N THR A 122 0.54 1.58 -12.24
CA THR A 122 -0.16 2.72 -11.66
C THR A 122 -1.58 2.34 -11.25
N THR A 123 -2.24 1.47 -12.01
CA THR A 123 -3.63 1.06 -11.77
C THR A 123 -3.76 -0.45 -11.97
N GLY A 124 -4.71 -1.07 -11.27
CA GLY A 124 -4.89 -2.52 -11.27
C GLY A 124 -4.05 -3.21 -10.18
N GLY A 125 -4.09 -4.54 -10.16
CA GLY A 125 -3.43 -5.33 -9.11
C GLY A 125 -4.03 -5.09 -7.72
N ARG A 126 -5.37 -4.98 -7.64
CA ARG A 126 -6.17 -4.58 -6.46
C ARG A 126 -5.51 -4.82 -5.09
N TYR A 127 -5.11 -6.07 -4.82
CA TYR A 127 -4.55 -6.53 -3.56
C TYR A 127 -3.05 -6.86 -3.58
N PHE A 128 -2.43 -6.73 -4.76
CA PHE A 128 -1.03 -7.00 -5.02
C PHE A 128 -0.55 -6.14 -6.20
N LYS A 129 0.33 -5.17 -5.93
CA LYS A 129 0.90 -4.33 -6.98
C LYS A 129 1.94 -5.11 -7.76
N VAL A 130 1.98 -4.87 -9.08
CA VAL A 130 2.98 -5.47 -9.97
C VAL A 130 4.15 -4.52 -10.03
N ILE A 131 5.30 -4.97 -9.51
CA ILE A 131 6.56 -4.24 -9.48
C ILE A 131 7.65 -5.11 -10.12
N THR A 132 8.25 -4.64 -11.21
CA THR A 132 9.19 -5.43 -12.03
C THR A 132 10.42 -4.60 -12.40
N ASN A 133 11.57 -5.23 -12.63
CA ASN A 133 12.75 -4.55 -13.20
C ASN A 133 12.78 -4.54 -14.74
N TYR A 134 11.66 -4.90 -15.36
CA TYR A 134 11.41 -4.86 -16.79
C TYR A 134 10.02 -4.30 -17.06
N SER A 135 9.82 -3.72 -18.24
CA SER A 135 8.50 -3.28 -18.69
C SER A 135 7.60 -4.50 -18.95
N THR A 136 6.34 -4.44 -18.49
CA THR A 136 5.35 -5.48 -18.81
C THR A 136 4.59 -5.18 -20.11
N GLY A 137 4.94 -4.09 -20.79
CA GLY A 137 4.24 -3.58 -21.98
C GLY A 137 2.87 -2.96 -21.68
N SER A 138 2.53 -2.78 -20.40
CA SER A 138 1.27 -2.17 -19.98
C SER A 138 1.30 -0.66 -20.23
N THR A 139 0.20 -0.08 -20.71
CA THR A 139 0.03 1.39 -20.77
C THR A 139 -0.24 2.03 -19.41
N LYS A 140 -0.40 1.21 -18.36
CA LYS A 140 -0.65 1.60 -16.97
C LYS A 140 0.53 1.26 -16.07
N GLU A 141 1.75 1.43 -16.56
CA GLU A 141 2.97 1.30 -15.77
C GLU A 141 3.89 2.50 -15.99
N ASN A 142 4.62 2.86 -14.95
CA ASN A 142 5.62 3.92 -15.00
C ASN A 142 6.97 3.39 -14.50
N PRO A 143 8.08 3.81 -15.12
CA PRO A 143 9.41 3.55 -14.58
C PRO A 143 9.78 4.58 -13.51
N ILE A 144 10.49 4.12 -12.48
CA ILE A 144 11.32 4.92 -11.58
C ILE A 144 12.75 4.40 -11.65
N PHE A 145 13.73 5.29 -11.52
CA PHE A 145 15.13 4.95 -11.77
C PHE A 145 15.95 5.05 -10.49
N PHE A 146 16.81 4.05 -10.29
CA PHE A 146 17.74 3.97 -9.18
C PHE A 146 19.16 3.71 -9.69
N GLU A 147 20.14 3.87 -8.81
CA GLU A 147 21.49 3.37 -9.07
C GLU A 147 21.47 1.85 -9.22
N LYS A 148 22.30 1.33 -10.15
CA LYS A 148 22.37 -0.10 -10.46
C LYS A 148 22.49 -0.98 -9.22
N LYS A 149 23.30 -0.55 -8.24
CA LYS A 149 23.59 -1.30 -7.01
C LYS A 149 22.37 -1.58 -6.15
N ILE A 150 21.35 -0.71 -6.17
CA ILE A 150 20.21 -0.80 -5.26
C ILE A 150 18.88 -1.04 -5.97
N ALA A 151 18.83 -0.93 -7.30
CA ALA A 151 17.59 -0.96 -8.06
C ALA A 151 16.73 -2.20 -7.77
N ASN A 152 17.32 -3.40 -7.84
CA ASN A 152 16.60 -4.65 -7.57
C ASN A 152 16.19 -4.78 -6.09
N ALA A 153 17.02 -4.30 -5.16
CA ALA A 153 16.64 -4.23 -3.75
C ALA A 153 15.41 -3.33 -3.54
N MET A 154 15.33 -2.19 -4.22
CA MET A 154 14.15 -1.31 -4.19
C MET A 154 12.94 -2.00 -4.82
N GLY A 155 13.14 -2.71 -5.94
CA GLY A 155 12.12 -3.53 -6.57
C GLY A 155 11.50 -4.55 -5.58
N ALA A 156 12.32 -5.30 -4.86
CA ALA A 156 11.84 -6.23 -3.83
C ALA A 156 11.13 -5.54 -2.67
N ILE A 157 11.68 -4.46 -2.12
CA ILE A 157 11.03 -3.71 -1.03
C ILE A 157 9.64 -3.22 -1.47
N LEU A 158 9.49 -2.72 -2.69
CA LEU A 158 8.21 -2.26 -3.24
C LEU A 158 7.25 -3.43 -3.57
N SER A 159 7.76 -4.65 -3.76
CA SER A 159 6.94 -5.87 -3.90
C SER A 159 6.43 -6.45 -2.57
N SER A 160 6.88 -5.94 -1.42
CA SER A 160 6.58 -6.50 -0.09
C SER A 160 5.14 -6.28 0.40
N ASN A 161 4.71 -7.08 1.39
CA ASN A 161 3.48 -6.83 2.13
C ASN A 161 3.55 -5.51 2.91
N LEU A 162 4.71 -5.15 3.46
CA LEU A 162 4.90 -3.88 4.18
C LEU A 162 4.58 -2.67 3.31
N PHE A 163 5.13 -2.61 2.09
CA PHE A 163 4.85 -1.52 1.16
C PHE A 163 3.40 -1.54 0.70
N PHE A 164 2.85 -2.71 0.38
CA PHE A 164 1.44 -2.83 0.02
C PHE A 164 0.52 -2.28 1.12
N TRP A 165 0.76 -2.63 2.38
CA TRP A 165 0.02 -2.15 3.53
C TRP A 165 0.13 -0.63 3.69
N TYR A 166 1.34 -0.06 3.58
CA TYR A 166 1.56 1.38 3.61
C TYR A 166 0.79 2.11 2.49
N TYR A 167 0.86 1.59 1.26
CA TYR A 167 0.08 2.09 0.13
C TYR A 167 -1.43 2.07 0.42
N GLN A 168 -1.96 0.98 0.99
CA GLN A 168 -3.38 0.87 1.28
C GLN A 168 -3.86 1.93 2.29
N ILE A 169 -3.02 2.27 3.26
CA ILE A 169 -3.36 3.22 4.31
C ILE A 169 -3.47 4.66 3.76
N TYR A 170 -2.55 5.07 2.89
CA TYR A 170 -2.44 6.47 2.44
C TYR A 170 -3.04 6.77 1.07
N SER A 171 -3.22 5.78 0.20
CA SER A 171 -3.70 5.99 -1.16
C SER A 171 -5.22 6.13 -1.23
N ASN A 172 -5.71 6.31 -2.46
CA ASN A 172 -7.13 6.19 -2.80
C ASN A 172 -7.59 4.73 -2.96
N ASN A 173 -6.74 3.73 -2.68
CA ASN A 173 -6.96 2.29 -2.87
C ASN A 173 -7.33 1.88 -4.31
N LEU A 174 -6.95 2.70 -5.30
CA LEU A 174 -7.14 2.42 -6.72
C LEU A 174 -5.81 2.54 -7.47
N ASP A 175 -5.21 3.72 -7.38
CA ASP A 175 -4.00 4.08 -8.10
C ASP A 175 -2.81 4.15 -7.16
N LEU A 176 -1.72 3.51 -7.56
CA LEU A 176 -0.40 3.75 -7.00
C LEU A 176 0.20 4.95 -7.74
N LYS A 177 0.33 6.09 -7.08
CA LYS A 177 0.97 7.27 -7.64
C LYS A 177 2.39 7.39 -7.08
N SER A 178 3.20 8.22 -7.74
CA SER A 178 4.62 8.33 -7.42
C SER A 178 4.84 8.79 -5.98
N TYR A 179 4.03 9.73 -5.48
CA TYR A 179 4.19 10.25 -4.12
C TYR A 179 3.92 9.22 -3.01
N GLU A 180 3.14 8.15 -3.25
CA GLU A 180 3.06 7.04 -2.28
C GLU A 180 4.38 6.24 -2.25
N ILE A 181 5.03 6.07 -3.39
CA ILE A 181 6.36 5.44 -3.48
C ILE A 181 7.40 6.37 -2.82
N GLU A 182 7.46 7.63 -3.27
CA GLU A 182 8.47 8.60 -2.87
C GLU A 182 8.47 8.87 -1.35
N SER A 183 7.29 8.88 -0.72
CA SER A 183 7.17 9.12 0.73
C SER A 183 7.45 7.90 1.61
N PHE A 184 7.60 6.72 1.03
CA PHE A 184 7.95 5.52 1.79
C PHE A 184 9.43 5.58 2.17
N THR A 185 9.73 5.41 3.44
CA THR A 185 11.09 5.52 4.01
C THR A 185 11.67 4.15 4.27
N ILE A 186 12.98 4.00 4.09
CA ILE A 186 13.71 2.73 4.15
C ILE A 186 14.98 2.86 5.01
N PRO A 187 15.43 1.78 5.68
CA PRO A 187 16.68 1.71 6.45
C PRO A 187 17.90 1.64 5.51
N TYR A 188 18.12 2.68 4.70
CA TYR A 188 19.13 2.70 3.63
C TYR A 188 20.54 2.47 4.17
N SER A 189 20.88 3.10 5.30
CA SER A 189 22.15 2.92 6.00
C SER A 189 22.43 1.46 6.42
N MET A 190 21.40 0.62 6.54
CA MET A 190 21.53 -0.80 6.90
C MET A 190 21.63 -1.74 5.69
N LEU A 191 21.53 -1.23 4.45
CA LEU A 191 21.62 -2.01 3.22
C LEU A 191 23.08 -2.39 2.89
N SER A 192 23.66 -3.30 3.68
CA SER A 192 24.98 -3.89 3.39
C SER A 192 24.99 -4.66 2.07
N ASP A 193 26.17 -4.84 1.47
CA ASP A 193 26.33 -5.60 0.22
C ASP A 193 25.79 -7.03 0.33
N LYS A 194 26.02 -7.68 1.48
CA LYS A 194 25.48 -9.03 1.76
C LYS A 194 23.95 -9.03 1.83
N PHE A 195 23.35 -7.99 2.38
CA PHE A 195 21.90 -7.85 2.40
C PHE A 195 21.36 -7.65 0.98
N ILE A 196 21.97 -6.75 0.20
CA ILE A 196 21.61 -6.49 -1.19
C ILE A 196 21.65 -7.79 -2.00
N GLU A 197 22.73 -8.56 -1.92
CA GLU A 197 22.85 -9.84 -2.63
C GLU A 197 21.72 -10.81 -2.25
N LYS A 198 21.35 -10.87 -0.96
CA LYS A 198 20.28 -11.75 -0.47
C LYS A 198 18.91 -11.32 -0.98
N ILE A 199 18.58 -10.03 -0.91
CA ILE A 199 17.27 -9.52 -1.35
C ILE A 199 17.14 -9.57 -2.87
N GLU A 200 18.23 -9.38 -3.62
CA GLU A 200 18.22 -9.50 -5.09
C GLU A 200 17.90 -10.93 -5.54
N LYS A 201 18.42 -11.96 -4.84
CA LYS A 201 18.07 -13.35 -5.11
C LYS A 201 16.57 -13.62 -4.88
N LEU A 202 16.02 -13.14 -3.77
CA LEU A 202 14.57 -13.26 -3.50
C LEU A 202 13.73 -12.47 -4.52
N TYR A 203 14.22 -11.34 -4.99
CA TYR A 203 13.54 -10.56 -6.02
C TYR A 203 13.52 -11.32 -7.35
N ASP A 204 14.63 -11.92 -7.77
CA ASP A 204 14.70 -12.75 -8.98
C ASP A 204 13.77 -13.98 -8.88
N GLU A 205 13.72 -14.64 -7.70
CA GLU A 205 12.75 -15.70 -7.42
C GLU A 205 11.31 -15.20 -7.55
N TYR A 206 10.98 -14.06 -6.93
CA TYR A 206 9.67 -13.42 -7.05
C TYR A 206 9.31 -13.12 -8.52
N LEU A 207 10.23 -12.54 -9.29
CA LEU A 207 9.98 -12.17 -10.69
C LEU A 207 9.71 -13.40 -11.57
N LYS A 208 10.45 -14.50 -11.36
CA LYS A 208 10.19 -15.77 -12.07
C LYS A 208 8.85 -16.36 -11.67
N ASP A 209 8.51 -16.30 -10.39
CA ASP A 209 7.29 -16.87 -9.85
C ASP A 209 6.03 -16.12 -10.32
N ILE A 210 6.07 -14.77 -10.39
CA ILE A 210 4.92 -14.01 -10.93
C ILE A 210 4.73 -14.22 -12.43
N GLU A 211 5.81 -14.46 -13.18
CA GLU A 211 5.76 -14.77 -14.61
C GLU A 211 5.17 -16.16 -14.84
N ALA A 212 5.56 -17.15 -14.04
CA ALA A 212 4.96 -18.49 -14.09
C ALA A 212 3.47 -18.50 -13.71
N ASN A 213 3.03 -17.55 -12.87
CA ASN A 213 1.65 -17.38 -12.45
C ASN A 213 0.87 -16.34 -13.27
N ALA A 214 1.42 -15.84 -14.38
CA ALA A 214 0.72 -14.95 -15.28
C ALA A 214 -0.10 -15.73 -16.32
N ASN A 215 -1.35 -15.32 -16.53
CA ASN A 215 -2.17 -15.82 -17.62
C ASN A 215 -2.00 -14.93 -18.84
N VAL A 216 -1.93 -15.52 -20.04
CA VAL A 216 -2.06 -14.75 -21.29
C VAL A 216 -3.52 -14.74 -21.70
N ARG A 217 -4.16 -13.56 -21.66
CA ARG A 217 -5.54 -13.38 -22.12
C ARG A 217 -5.54 -12.84 -23.54
N GLN A 218 -6.25 -13.52 -24.43
CA GLN A 218 -6.56 -13.02 -25.76
C GLN A 218 -7.70 -11.98 -25.68
N THR A 219 -7.66 -10.97 -26.53
CA THR A 219 -8.70 -9.93 -26.57
C THR A 219 -8.87 -9.35 -27.96
N THR A 220 -10.11 -9.04 -28.32
CA THR A 220 -10.47 -8.29 -29.53
C THR A 220 -11.04 -6.90 -29.20
N ARG A 221 -11.05 -6.54 -27.91
CA ARG A 221 -11.70 -5.32 -27.40
C ARG A 221 -10.81 -4.08 -27.48
N TYR A 222 -9.52 -4.26 -27.71
CA TYR A 222 -8.55 -3.18 -27.74
C TYR A 222 -7.88 -3.15 -29.12
N ALA A 223 -7.90 -1.99 -29.76
CA ALA A 223 -7.22 -1.82 -31.04
C ALA A 223 -5.72 -2.09 -30.89
N ASN A 224 -5.16 -2.90 -31.79
CA ASN A 224 -3.73 -3.24 -31.83
C ASN A 224 -3.20 -4.01 -30.60
N ILE A 225 -4.08 -4.66 -29.82
CA ILE A 225 -3.68 -5.55 -28.72
C ILE A 225 -4.45 -6.86 -28.84
N ASP A 226 -3.78 -7.90 -29.35
CA ASP A 226 -4.39 -9.22 -29.51
C ASP A 226 -4.34 -10.03 -28.21
N SER A 227 -3.38 -9.75 -27.33
CA SER A 227 -3.28 -10.38 -26.02
C SER A 227 -2.57 -9.52 -24.97
N PHE A 228 -2.81 -9.83 -23.69
CA PHE A 228 -2.11 -9.21 -22.57
C PHE A 228 -1.86 -10.19 -21.42
N LYS A 229 -0.85 -9.91 -20.61
CA LYS A 229 -0.55 -10.67 -19.39
C LYS A 229 -1.40 -10.19 -18.21
N GLU A 230 -2.22 -11.10 -17.70
CA GLU A 230 -2.90 -10.98 -16.43
C GLU A 230 -2.07 -11.66 -15.34
N TYR A 231 -1.36 -10.88 -14.53
CA TYR A 231 -0.61 -11.41 -13.39
C TYR A 231 -1.54 -11.79 -12.23
N LYS A 232 -1.51 -13.06 -11.80
CA LYS A 232 -2.19 -13.53 -10.58
C LYS A 232 -1.22 -13.52 -9.40
N ILE A 233 -0.75 -12.32 -9.03
CA ILE A 233 0.31 -12.13 -8.01
C ILE A 233 -0.01 -12.78 -6.65
N GLY A 234 -1.30 -12.93 -6.29
CA GLY A 234 -1.69 -13.62 -5.06
C GLY A 234 -1.20 -15.07 -4.98
N LYS A 235 -0.97 -15.75 -6.12
CA LYS A 235 -0.35 -17.08 -6.18
C LYS A 235 1.13 -17.07 -5.75
N SER A 236 1.78 -15.92 -5.88
CA SER A 236 3.18 -15.70 -5.50
C SER A 236 3.35 -15.16 -4.08
N LYS A 237 2.31 -15.23 -3.23
CA LYS A 237 2.36 -14.71 -1.86
C LYS A 237 3.52 -15.28 -1.04
N ALA A 238 3.84 -16.57 -1.18
CA ALA A 238 4.94 -17.19 -0.45
C ALA A 238 6.29 -16.51 -0.75
N SER A 239 6.51 -16.10 -2.01
CA SER A 239 7.71 -15.35 -2.42
C SER A 239 7.73 -13.95 -1.79
N ILE A 240 6.57 -13.29 -1.72
CA ILE A 240 6.43 -11.98 -1.05
C ILE A 240 6.69 -12.11 0.45
N ASP A 241 6.16 -13.13 1.10
CA ASP A 241 6.33 -13.34 2.54
C ASP A 241 7.81 -13.54 2.92
N LYS A 242 8.60 -14.21 2.07
CA LYS A 242 10.05 -14.34 2.26
C LYS A 242 10.77 -12.99 2.17
N ILE A 243 10.29 -12.07 1.32
CA ILE A 243 10.82 -10.70 1.26
C ILE A 243 10.54 -10.01 2.59
N ASP A 244 9.31 -10.07 3.11
CA ASP A 244 8.95 -9.47 4.40
C ASP A 244 9.76 -10.05 5.57
N ASP A 245 10.09 -11.34 5.56
CA ASP A 245 10.92 -11.97 6.60
C ASP A 245 12.33 -11.38 6.68
N ILE A 246 12.86 -10.85 5.57
CA ILE A 246 14.19 -10.24 5.56
C ILE A 246 14.15 -8.72 5.71
N ILE A 247 13.13 -8.04 5.18
CA ILE A 247 13.04 -6.58 5.30
C ILE A 247 12.47 -6.17 6.66
N GLY A 248 11.51 -6.91 7.22
CA GLY A 248 10.85 -6.55 8.47
C GLY A 248 11.83 -6.25 9.62
N PRO A 249 12.80 -7.14 9.89
CA PRO A 249 13.82 -6.89 10.90
C PRO A 249 14.69 -5.65 10.64
N LEU A 250 14.95 -5.28 9.38
CA LEU A 250 15.69 -4.05 9.08
C LEU A 250 14.93 -2.78 9.49
N TYR A 251 13.60 -2.80 9.42
CA TYR A 251 12.77 -1.70 9.90
C TYR A 251 12.60 -1.72 11.43
N GLY A 252 13.16 -2.71 12.12
CA GLY A 252 12.91 -2.95 13.54
C GLY A 252 11.51 -3.52 13.83
N LEU A 253 10.89 -4.18 12.84
CA LEU A 253 9.60 -4.84 13.06
C LEU A 253 9.76 -6.08 13.95
N SER A 254 8.81 -6.28 14.85
CA SER A 254 8.68 -7.50 15.63
C SER A 254 8.11 -8.64 14.77
N LYS A 255 8.23 -9.87 15.25
CA LYS A 255 7.59 -11.02 14.59
C LYS A 255 6.07 -10.86 14.47
N GLU A 256 5.44 -10.29 15.50
CA GLU A 256 3.99 -10.03 15.51
C GLU A 256 3.60 -9.01 14.44
N GLU A 257 4.38 -7.93 14.30
CA GLU A 257 4.14 -6.91 13.27
C GLU A 257 4.35 -7.45 11.85
N ILE A 258 5.38 -8.28 11.64
CA ILE A 258 5.63 -8.95 10.36
C ILE A 258 4.45 -9.89 10.03
N GLU A 259 3.97 -10.66 11.01
CA GLU A 259 2.82 -11.55 10.79
C GLU A 259 1.53 -10.76 10.54
N PHE A 260 1.35 -9.63 11.22
CA PHE A 260 0.23 -8.73 11.00
C PHE A 260 0.19 -8.22 9.54
N ILE A 261 1.29 -7.70 9.00
CA ILE A 261 1.33 -7.20 7.60
C ILE A 261 1.13 -8.33 6.58
N LYS A 262 1.68 -9.53 6.83
CA LYS A 262 1.52 -10.70 5.96
C LYS A 262 0.07 -11.17 5.87
N ASN A 263 -0.71 -11.00 6.94
CA ASN A 263 -2.11 -11.39 7.03
C ASN A 263 -3.10 -10.22 6.87
N TYR A 264 -2.60 -9.01 6.67
CA TYR A 264 -3.44 -7.84 6.48
C TYR A 264 -4.41 -8.06 5.32
N GLU A 265 -5.72 -7.96 5.60
CA GLU A 265 -6.81 -8.17 4.64
C GLU A 265 -6.76 -9.53 3.90
N ILE A 266 -6.17 -10.58 4.49
CA ILE A 266 -5.87 -11.86 3.78
C ILE A 266 -7.09 -12.49 3.09
N GLU A 267 -8.26 -12.44 3.73
CA GLU A 267 -9.53 -12.92 3.17
C GLU A 267 -9.83 -12.27 1.82
N PHE A 268 -9.59 -10.96 1.69
CA PHE A 268 -9.81 -10.23 0.45
C PHE A 268 -8.68 -10.42 -0.55
N ARG A 269 -7.43 -10.50 -0.05
CA ARG A 269 -6.25 -10.62 -0.91
C ARG A 269 -6.21 -11.96 -1.65
N LEU A 270 -6.62 -13.04 -0.99
CA LEU A 270 -6.62 -14.39 -1.57
C LEU A 270 -8.02 -14.89 -1.96
N GLY A 271 -9.10 -14.24 -1.50
CA GLY A 271 -10.47 -14.64 -1.78
C GLY A 271 -10.92 -14.44 -3.23
N ASP A 272 -10.21 -13.62 -4.01
CA ASP A 272 -10.51 -13.33 -5.43
C ASP A 272 -9.94 -14.40 -6.40
N ASN A 273 -9.87 -15.68 -5.98
CA ASN A 273 -9.54 -16.81 -6.88
C ASN A 273 -10.74 -17.29 -7.73
N GLU A 274 -11.91 -16.65 -7.64
CA GLU A 274 -13.08 -16.93 -8.47
C GLU A 274 -13.52 -15.65 -9.20
N GLY A 275 -12.94 -15.43 -10.39
CA GLY A 275 -13.25 -14.30 -11.29
C GLY A 275 -12.30 -14.16 -12.48
#